data_AF-A0A662ACP9-F1
#
_entry.id   AF-A0A662ACP9-F1
#
_cell.length_a   1.000
_cell.length_b   1.000
_cell.length_c   1.000
_cell.angle_alpha   90.00
_cell.angle_beta   90.00
_cell.angle_gamma   90.00
#
_symmetry.space_group_name_H-M   'P 1'
#
loop_
_entity.id
_entity.type
_entity.pdbx_description
1 polymer ?
#
loop_
_entity_poly.entity_id
_entity_poly.type
_entity_poly.pdbx_seq_one_letter_code
_entity_poly.pdbx_strand_id
1 'polypeptide(L)'
;LAFAFISAPTETSNAPVALFIAYLLSIAFFGLFQAIFMANAGGSWDNAKKVIEVDMQEKGTPLHEAAVVGDTVGDPYKDTSSVALNPVIKFTTLFGLLAMEIAISESFRDLAPYFGIGFLAIALYFVYRSFYKMRIN
;
A
#
# COMPACT_ATOMS: atom_id res chain seq x y z
N LEU A 1 -8.99 -5.63 7.73
CA LEU A 1 -10.32 -5.90 8.33
C LEU A 1 -10.84 -7.28 7.95
N ALA A 2 -11.24 -7.55 6.71
CA ALA A 2 -11.73 -8.87 6.29
C ALA A 2 -10.79 -10.03 6.68
N PHE A 3 -9.51 -9.92 6.34
CA PHE A 3 -8.51 -10.94 6.69
C PHE A 3 -8.27 -11.10 8.20
N ALA A 4 -8.48 -10.05 9.01
CA ALA A 4 -8.34 -10.17 10.46
C ALA A 4 -9.45 -11.05 11.04
N PHE A 5 -10.69 -10.84 10.59
CA PHE A 5 -11.86 -11.59 11.04
C PHE A 5 -11.92 -13.02 10.48
N ILE A 6 -11.46 -13.24 9.25
CA ILE A 6 -11.31 -14.60 8.68
C ILE A 6 -10.24 -15.40 9.43
N SER A 7 -9.21 -14.72 9.93
CA SER A 7 -8.12 -15.31 10.70
C SER A 7 -8.44 -15.54 12.17
N ALA A 8 -9.71 -15.45 12.59
CA ALA A 8 -10.12 -15.83 13.94
C ALA A 8 -9.65 -17.26 14.27
N PRO A 9 -9.10 -17.51 15.48
CA PRO A 9 -8.55 -18.80 15.84
C PRO A 9 -9.67 -19.85 15.88
N THR A 10 -9.39 -21.08 15.45
CA THR A 10 -10.30 -22.21 15.66
C THR A 10 -9.88 -22.97 16.92
N GLU A 11 -10.76 -23.74 17.56
CA GLU A 11 -10.44 -24.46 18.80
C GLU A 11 -9.19 -25.34 18.68
N THR A 12 -8.87 -25.79 17.46
CA THR A 12 -7.78 -26.71 17.16
C THR A 12 -6.52 -26.05 16.59
N SER A 13 -6.56 -24.77 16.19
CA SER A 13 -5.41 -24.15 15.49
C SER A 13 -5.34 -22.63 15.58
N ASN A 14 -4.12 -22.15 15.89
CA ASN A 14 -3.72 -20.74 15.82
C ASN A 14 -3.07 -20.36 14.49
N ALA A 15 -2.96 -21.29 13.54
CA ALA A 15 -2.36 -21.03 12.23
C ALA A 15 -3.01 -19.84 11.48
N PRO A 16 -4.34 -19.63 11.51
CA PRO A 16 -4.96 -18.48 10.84
C PRO A 16 -4.52 -17.13 11.41
N VAL A 17 -4.35 -17.05 12.74
CA VAL A 17 -3.87 -15.84 13.43
C VAL A 17 -2.40 -15.58 13.07
N ALA A 18 -1.57 -16.62 13.08
CA ALA A 18 -0.17 -16.52 12.69
C ALA A 18 0.00 -16.03 11.24
N LEU A 19 -0.84 -16.50 10.31
CA LEU A 19 -0.87 -16.01 8.93
C LEU A 19 -1.18 -14.51 8.87
N PHE A 20 -2.16 -14.04 9.65
CA PHE A 20 -2.51 -12.62 9.70
C PHE A 20 -1.37 -11.75 10.25
N ILE A 21 -0.72 -12.21 11.32
CA ILE A 21 0.46 -11.53 11.88
C ILE A 21 1.60 -11.48 10.84
N ALA A 22 1.87 -12.59 10.16
CA ALA A 22 2.88 -12.64 9.10
C ALA A 22 2.55 -11.69 7.94
N TYR A 23 1.27 -11.55 7.58
CA TYR A 23 0.80 -10.58 6.59
C TYR A 23 1.09 -9.13 7.03
N LEU A 24 0.79 -8.78 8.29
CA LEU A 24 1.06 -7.44 8.83
C LEU A 24 2.56 -7.11 8.89
N LEU A 25 3.40 -8.10 9.25
CA LEU A 25 4.85 -7.95 9.22
C LEU A 25 5.36 -7.77 7.80
N SER A 26 4.83 -8.54 6.85
CA SER A 26 5.23 -8.48 5.44
C SER A 26 4.90 -7.11 4.83
N ILE A 27 3.68 -6.59 5.00
CA ILE A 27 3.31 -5.29 4.44
C ILE A 27 4.15 -4.15 5.04
N ALA A 28 4.49 -4.22 6.33
CA ALA A 28 5.33 -3.22 6.97
C ALA A 28 6.78 -3.28 6.44
N PHE A 29 7.36 -4.46 6.34
CA PHE A 29 8.73 -4.64 5.90
C PHE A 29 8.90 -4.28 4.42
N PHE A 30 8.17 -4.94 3.53
CA PHE A 30 8.28 -4.69 2.09
C PHE A 30 7.78 -3.29 1.72
N GLY A 31 6.70 -2.82 2.35
CA GLY A 31 6.17 -1.48 2.12
C GLY A 31 7.15 -0.37 2.51
N LEU A 32 7.89 -0.53 3.61
CA LEU A 32 8.91 0.44 4.02
C LEU A 32 10.04 0.56 2.98
N PHE A 33 10.62 -0.57 2.57
CA PHE A 33 11.71 -0.55 1.58
C PHE A 33 11.23 -0.01 0.23
N GLN A 34 10.00 -0.35 -0.18
CA GLN A 34 9.41 0.19 -1.41
C GLN A 34 9.17 1.70 -1.33
N ALA A 35 8.71 2.22 -0.19
CA ALA A 35 8.51 3.65 0.02
C ALA A 35 9.82 4.43 -0.08
N ILE A 36 10.87 3.94 0.58
CA ILE A 36 12.20 4.55 0.54
C ILE A 36 12.75 4.52 -0.89
N PHE A 37 12.63 3.38 -1.57
CA PHE A 37 13.08 3.24 -2.95
C PHE A 37 12.41 4.27 -3.88
N MET A 38 11.08 4.37 -3.83
CA MET A 38 10.33 5.30 -4.69
C MET A 38 10.65 6.76 -4.40
N ALA A 39 10.79 7.14 -3.12
CA ALA A 39 11.17 8.49 -2.73
C ALA A 39 12.58 8.85 -3.23
N ASN A 40 13.54 7.94 -3.05
CA ASN A 40 14.92 8.17 -3.47
C ASN A 40 15.06 8.19 -5.00
N ALA A 41 14.45 7.22 -5.69
CA ALA A 41 14.52 7.15 -7.16
C ALA A 41 13.92 8.40 -7.82
N GLY A 42 12.71 8.82 -7.41
CA GLY A 42 12.08 10.02 -7.94
C GLY A 42 12.85 11.30 -7.57
N GLY A 43 13.36 11.40 -6.34
CA GLY A 43 14.19 12.53 -5.92
C GLY A 43 15.53 12.61 -6.67
N SER A 44 16.16 11.47 -6.99
CA SER A 44 17.38 11.44 -7.79
C SER A 44 17.13 11.93 -9.22
N TRP A 45 16.02 11.55 -9.85
CA TRP A 45 15.68 12.06 -11.20
C TRP A 45 15.36 13.56 -11.20
N ASP A 46 14.64 14.09 -10.21
CA ASP A 46 14.41 15.54 -10.08
C ASP A 46 15.72 16.32 -9.87
N ASN A 47 16.59 15.81 -9.00
CA ASN A 47 17.88 16.44 -8.73
C ASN A 47 18.80 16.40 -9.97
N ALA A 48 18.82 15.29 -10.71
CA ALA A 48 19.58 15.21 -11.96
C ALA A 48 19.10 16.23 -12.99
N LYS A 49 17.77 16.40 -13.14
CA LYS A 49 17.19 17.45 -13.98
C LYS A 49 17.63 18.84 -13.50
N LYS A 50 17.56 19.12 -12.20
CA LYS A 50 17.98 20.42 -11.63
C LYS A 50 19.45 20.75 -11.86
N VAL A 51 20.36 19.76 -11.78
CA VAL A 51 21.77 19.94 -12.10
C VAL A 51 21.95 20.38 -13.56
N ILE A 52 21.26 19.75 -14.50
CA ILE A 52 21.32 20.11 -15.93
C ILE A 52 20.76 21.53 -16.15
N GLU A 53 19.68 21.88 -15.44
CA GLU A 53 19.01 23.16 -15.60
C GLU A 53 19.74 24.35 -14.99
N VAL A 54 20.40 24.15 -13.83
CA VAL A 54 20.95 25.23 -13.01
C VAL A 54 22.47 25.27 -13.10
N ASP A 55 23.14 24.14 -12.90
CA ASP A 55 24.61 24.08 -12.82
C ASP A 55 25.24 24.00 -14.22
N MET A 56 24.65 23.20 -15.11
CA MET A 56 25.14 23.06 -16.49
C MET A 56 24.55 24.11 -17.43
N GLN A 57 23.39 24.68 -17.10
CA GLN A 57 22.65 25.67 -17.92
C GLN A 57 22.28 25.17 -19.33
N GLU A 58 22.18 23.85 -19.52
CA GLU A 58 21.93 23.18 -20.81
C GLU A 58 20.43 22.98 -21.09
N LYS A 59 19.60 23.98 -20.80
CA LYS A 59 18.14 23.90 -21.03
C LYS A 59 17.82 23.82 -22.52
N GLY A 60 16.89 22.93 -22.88
CA GLY A 60 16.46 22.71 -24.27
C GLY A 60 17.41 21.85 -25.10
N THR A 61 18.42 21.24 -24.47
CA THR A 61 19.26 20.23 -25.12
C THR A 61 18.61 18.84 -25.09
N PRO A 62 19.05 17.90 -25.95
CA PRO A 62 18.61 16.50 -25.87
C PRO A 62 18.87 15.86 -24.50
N LEU A 63 19.90 16.32 -23.78
CA LEU A 63 20.19 15.88 -22.41
C LEU A 63 19.13 16.36 -21.42
N HIS A 64 18.70 17.62 -21.53
CA HIS A 64 17.62 18.17 -20.70
C HIS A 64 16.29 17.46 -20.96
N GLU A 65 15.94 17.20 -22.22
CA GLU A 65 14.72 16.46 -22.57
C GLU A 65 14.71 15.04 -21.94
N ALA A 66 15.83 14.32 -22.01
CA ALA A 66 15.96 13.00 -21.38
C ALA A 66 15.78 13.06 -19.86
N ALA A 67 16.34 14.08 -19.20
CA ALA A 67 16.18 14.27 -17.76
C ALA A 67 14.75 14.64 -17.35
N VAL A 68 14.03 15.42 -18.17
CA VAL A 68 12.61 15.74 -17.97
C VAL A 68 11.75 14.48 -18.05
N VAL A 69 12.02 13.58 -19.00
CA VAL A 69 11.33 12.29 -19.08
C VAL A 69 11.56 11.46 -17.80
N GLY A 70 12.80 11.41 -17.30
CA GLY A 70 13.13 10.72 -16.06
C GLY A 70 12.38 11.28 -14.85
N ASP A 71 12.32 12.60 -14.70
CA ASP A 71 11.58 13.25 -13.62
C ASP A 71 10.07 13.03 -13.73
N THR A 72 9.51 13.06 -14.95
CA THR A 72 8.07 12.79 -15.18
C THR A 72 7.69 11.36 -14.76
N VAL A 73 8.59 10.38 -14.94
CA VAL A 73 8.41 9.01 -14.44
C VAL A 73 8.58 8.95 -12.91
N GLY A 74 9.45 9.80 -12.35
CA GLY A 74 9.72 9.90 -10.92
C GLY A 74 8.65 10.63 -10.10
N ASP A 75 7.86 11.51 -10.71
CA ASP A 75 6.83 12.32 -10.03
C ASP A 75 5.77 11.46 -9.31
N PRO A 76 5.15 10.45 -9.97
CA PRO A 76 4.25 9.55 -9.25
C PRO A 76 4.92 8.80 -8.09
N TYR A 77 6.21 8.49 -8.21
CA TYR A 77 6.96 7.74 -7.20
C TYR A 77 7.24 8.59 -5.97
N LYS A 78 7.77 9.80 -6.14
CA LYS A 78 8.17 10.67 -5.01
C LYS A 78 6.99 11.43 -4.39
N ASP A 79 5.98 11.82 -5.17
CA ASP A 79 4.91 12.70 -4.69
C ASP A 79 3.61 11.97 -4.33
N THR A 80 3.38 10.80 -4.92
CA THR A 80 2.11 10.06 -4.72
C THR A 80 2.32 8.73 -4.01
N SER A 81 2.99 7.77 -4.65
CA SER A 81 3.04 6.38 -4.18
C SER A 81 3.91 6.22 -2.93
N SER A 82 5.08 6.86 -2.83
CA SER A 82 5.93 6.76 -1.64
C SER A 82 5.29 7.41 -0.42
N VAL A 83 4.68 8.59 -0.59
CA VAL A 83 3.97 9.31 0.48
C VAL A 83 2.76 8.51 0.96
N ALA A 84 2.03 7.86 0.05
CA ALA A 84 0.85 7.05 0.38
C ALA A 84 1.17 5.74 1.14
N LEU A 85 2.38 5.18 1.01
CA LEU A 85 2.71 3.91 1.67
C LEU A 85 2.77 4.02 3.21
N ASN A 86 3.24 5.14 3.75
CA ASN A 86 3.30 5.35 5.20
C ASN A 86 1.92 5.27 5.89
N PRO A 87 0.88 6.02 5.46
CA PRO A 87 -0.46 5.86 6.01
C PRO A 87 -1.06 4.48 5.70
N VAL A 88 -0.81 3.88 4.53
CA VAL A 88 -1.28 2.52 4.21
C VAL A 88 -0.77 1.50 5.22
N ILE A 89 0.53 1.53 5.55
CA ILE A 89 1.13 0.64 6.54
C ILE A 89 0.54 0.91 7.93
N LYS A 90 0.54 2.18 8.38
CA LYS A 90 0.06 2.54 9.73
C LYS A 90 -1.40 2.20 9.96
N PHE A 91 -2.28 2.50 9.00
CA PHE A 91 -3.70 2.21 9.16
C PHE A 91 -3.98 0.70 9.04
N THR A 92 -3.30 -0.01 8.14
CA THR A 92 -3.50 -1.46 8.00
C THR A 92 -3.06 -2.21 9.25
N THR A 93 -1.93 -1.82 9.85
CA THR A 93 -1.44 -2.46 11.09
C THR A 93 -2.30 -2.07 12.29
N LEU A 94 -2.61 -0.78 12.48
CA LEU A 94 -3.42 -0.30 13.60
C LEU A 94 -4.83 -0.92 13.60
N PHE A 95 -5.59 -0.74 12.52
CA PHE A 95 -6.94 -1.29 12.44
C PHE A 95 -6.94 -2.81 12.27
N GLY A 96 -5.85 -3.38 11.72
CA GLY A 96 -5.68 -4.83 11.63
C GLY A 96 -5.59 -5.49 13.00
N LEU A 97 -4.78 -4.93 13.90
CA LEU A 97 -4.64 -5.43 15.27
C LEU A 97 -5.91 -5.25 16.08
N LEU A 98 -6.56 -4.09 16.00
CA LEU A 98 -7.84 -3.85 16.67
C LEU A 98 -8.93 -4.83 16.20
N ALA A 99 -8.99 -5.10 14.90
CA ALA A 99 -9.94 -6.08 14.36
C ALA A 99 -9.63 -7.50 14.81
N MET A 100 -8.34 -7.86 14.95
CA MET A 100 -7.92 -9.16 15.47
C MET A 100 -8.31 -9.31 16.95
N GLU A 101 -8.14 -8.27 17.77
CA GLU A 101 -8.56 -8.27 19.18
C GLU A 101 -10.07 -8.55 19.32
N ILE A 102 -10.89 -7.96 18.46
CA ILE A 102 -12.33 -8.24 18.40
C ILE A 102 -12.59 -9.68 17.93
N ALA A 103 -11.83 -10.16 16.93
CA ALA A 103 -12.00 -11.49 16.35
C ALA A 103 -11.66 -12.64 17.32
N ILE A 104 -10.76 -12.42 18.28
CA ILE A 104 -10.39 -13.43 19.29
C ILE A 104 -11.30 -13.42 20.52
N SER A 105 -12.17 -12.42 20.66
CA SER A 105 -13.10 -12.31 21.80
C SER A 105 -14.05 -13.50 21.83
N GLU A 106 -14.22 -14.13 23.01
CA GLU A 106 -15.04 -15.34 23.17
C GLU A 106 -16.48 -15.18 22.69
N SER A 107 -17.06 -13.98 22.80
CA SER A 107 -18.43 -13.69 22.38
C SER A 107 -18.59 -13.51 20.87
N PHE A 108 -17.50 -13.23 20.15
CA PHE A 108 -17.54 -12.87 18.73
C PHE A 108 -16.76 -13.83 17.83
N ARG A 109 -15.95 -14.71 18.42
CA ARG A 109 -15.03 -15.61 17.72
C ARG A 109 -15.71 -16.48 16.66
N ASP A 110 -16.87 -17.05 16.97
CA ASP A 110 -17.60 -17.93 16.04
C ASP A 110 -18.30 -17.15 14.92
N LEU A 111 -18.63 -15.88 15.17
CA LEU A 111 -19.28 -15.00 14.22
C LEU A 111 -18.26 -14.28 13.32
N ALA A 112 -17.04 -14.08 13.80
CA ALA A 112 -15.99 -13.32 13.11
C ALA A 112 -15.77 -13.78 11.65
N PRO A 113 -15.64 -15.07 11.32
CA PRO A 113 -15.42 -15.49 9.93
C PRO A 113 -16.54 -15.07 8.98
N TYR A 114 -17.81 -15.11 9.43
CA TYR A 114 -18.96 -14.70 8.62
C TYR A 114 -18.93 -13.21 8.31
N PHE A 115 -18.63 -12.37 9.31
CA PHE A 115 -18.41 -10.93 9.10
C PHE A 115 -17.22 -10.67 8.18
N GLY A 116 -16.15 -11.46 8.32
CA GLY A 116 -14.97 -11.41 7.47
C GLY A 116 -15.29 -11.67 5.99
N ILE A 117 -16.08 -12.71 5.70
CA ILE A 117 -16.55 -13.01 4.33
C ILE A 117 -17.44 -11.88 3.80
N GLY A 118 -18.35 -11.35 4.63
CA GLY A 118 -19.18 -10.21 4.27
C GLY A 118 -18.36 -8.98 3.87
N PHE A 119 -17.37 -8.61 4.69
CA PHE A 119 -16.45 -7.52 4.38
C PHE A 119 -15.62 -7.79 3.12
N LEU A 120 -15.18 -9.03 2.90
CA LEU A 120 -14.43 -9.39 1.70
C LEU A 120 -15.31 -9.24 0.44
N ALA A 121 -16.55 -9.72 0.48
CA ALA A 121 -17.48 -9.60 -0.64
C ALA A 121 -17.77 -8.14 -0.97
N ILE A 122 -18.01 -7.31 0.06
CA ILE A 122 -18.19 -5.86 -0.10
C ILE A 122 -16.93 -5.23 -0.72
N ALA A 123 -15.74 -5.55 -0.19
CA ALA A 123 -14.48 -5.03 -0.70
C ALA A 123 -14.26 -5.40 -2.18
N LEU A 124 -14.48 -6.67 -2.54
CA LEU A 124 -14.36 -7.15 -3.92
C LEU A 124 -15.35 -6.45 -4.85
N TYR A 125 -16.59 -6.22 -4.40
CA TYR A 125 -17.57 -5.45 -5.15
C TYR A 125 -17.10 -4.01 -5.39
N PHE A 126 -16.56 -3.33 -4.37
CA PHE A 126 -16.02 -1.98 -4.52
C PHE A 126 -14.82 -1.94 -5.47
N VAL A 127 -13.91 -2.91 -5.38
CA VAL A 127 -12.77 -3.04 -6.32
C VAL A 127 -13.30 -3.19 -7.74
N TYR A 128 -14.19 -4.15 -7.98
CA TYR A 128 -14.79 -4.37 -9.29
C TYR A 128 -15.47 -3.11 -9.82
N ARG A 129 -16.29 -2.44 -9.01
CA ARG A 129 -16.96 -1.19 -9.39
C ARG A 129 -15.94 -0.11 -9.77
N SER A 130 -14.89 0.05 -8.99
CA SER A 130 -13.89 1.09 -9.21
C SER A 130 -13.14 0.90 -10.53
N PHE A 131 -12.76 -0.34 -10.87
CA PHE A 131 -12.00 -0.60 -12.09
C PHE A 131 -12.87 -0.67 -13.35
N TYR A 132 -14.08 -1.23 -13.26
CA TYR A 132 -14.88 -1.55 -14.45
C TYR A 132 -16.08 -0.62 -14.69
N LYS A 133 -16.64 -0.01 -13.63
CA LYS A 133 -17.80 0.89 -13.76
C LYS A 133 -17.45 2.38 -13.78
N MET A 134 -16.19 2.75 -13.54
CA MET A 134 -15.72 4.15 -13.68
C MET A 134 -15.00 4.41 -15.01
N ARG A 135 -15.09 3.49 -15.98
CA ARG A 135 -14.66 3.77 -17.35
C ARG A 135 -15.64 4.77 -17.97
N ILE A 136 -15.18 6.01 -18.14
CA ILE A 136 -15.86 7.01 -18.96
C ILE A 136 -15.62 6.57 -20.42
N ASN A 137 -16.70 6.20 -21.12
CA ASN A 137 -16.68 6.09 -22.58
C ASN A 137 -16.74 7.47 -23.21
#